data_AF-A0A7C4G3J8-F1
#
_entry.id   AF-A0A7C4G3J8-F1
#
_cell.length_a   1.000
_cell.length_b   1.000
_cell.length_c   1.000
_cell.angle_alpha   90.00
_cell.angle_beta   90.00
_cell.angle_gamma   90.00
#
_symmetry.space_group_name_H-M   'P 1'
#
loop_
_entity.id
_entity.type
_entity.pdbx_description
1 polymer ?
#
loop_
_entity_poly.entity_id
_entity_poly.type
_entity_poly.pdbx_seq_one_letter_code
_entity_poly.pdbx_strand_id
1 'polypeptide(L)'
;MRTALLLALLAWPALAGPGEIFYRRAEAAWKQGDFRGANDLFRAAVAAEPENPQYRVRWGRLYLERFQPADAKQLFEEALELDPKNAGAVLCRALVEPESFPPPPVA
;
A
#
# COMPACT_ATOMS: atom_id res chain seq x y z
N MET A 1 -47.89 -7.75 5.11
CA MET A 1 -47.52 -7.50 3.69
C MET A 1 -47.66 -6.02 3.40
N ARG A 2 -46.55 -5.31 3.19
CA ARG A 2 -46.46 -4.04 2.46
C ARG A 2 -44.99 -3.64 2.36
N THR A 3 -44.31 -4.33 1.44
CA THR A 3 -43.27 -3.80 0.55
C THR A 3 -42.36 -2.69 1.12
N ALA A 4 -41.26 -3.08 1.76
CA ALA A 4 -40.06 -2.23 1.81
C ALA A 4 -39.39 -2.29 0.42
N LEU A 5 -39.90 -1.44 -0.48
CA LEU A 5 -39.35 -1.27 -1.83
C LEU A 5 -38.03 -0.48 -1.73
N LEU A 6 -36.95 -1.21 -2.05
CA LEU A 6 -35.80 -0.80 -2.85
C LEU A 6 -35.59 0.71 -3.05
N LEU A 7 -34.60 1.28 -2.37
CA LEU A 7 -33.80 2.40 -2.88
C LEU A 7 -32.31 2.19 -2.55
N ALA A 8 -31.76 1.03 -2.94
CA ALA A 8 -30.31 0.87 -3.13
C ALA A 8 -29.92 1.36 -4.54
N LEU A 9 -30.40 2.55 -4.91
CA LEU A 9 -30.24 3.15 -6.24
C LEU A 9 -29.44 4.45 -6.18
N LEU A 10 -28.34 4.43 -5.42
CA LEU A 10 -27.24 5.36 -5.61
C LEU A 10 -25.95 4.57 -5.40
N ALA A 11 -25.61 3.73 -6.39
CA ALA A 11 -24.21 3.49 -6.69
C ALA A 11 -23.63 4.86 -7.12
N TRP A 12 -23.33 5.68 -6.13
CA TRP A 12 -22.66 6.96 -6.29
C TRP A 12 -21.37 6.69 -7.05
N PRO A 13 -21.02 7.48 -8.06
CA PRO A 13 -19.80 7.25 -8.81
C PRO A 13 -18.68 7.21 -7.78
N ALA A 14 -17.97 6.08 -7.72
CA ALA A 14 -16.71 5.95 -7.03
C ALA A 14 -15.69 6.84 -7.76
N LEU A 15 -15.88 8.16 -7.67
CA LEU A 15 -14.81 9.12 -7.73
C LEU A 15 -13.89 8.69 -6.60
N ALA A 16 -12.71 8.18 -6.95
CA ALA A 16 -11.55 8.00 -6.08
C ALA A 16 -11.82 8.41 -4.63
N GLY A 17 -11.89 7.44 -3.72
CA GLY A 17 -12.02 7.71 -2.31
C GLY A 17 -10.91 8.68 -1.84
N PRO A 18 -11.09 9.36 -0.69
CA PRO A 18 -10.12 10.32 -0.21
C PRO A 18 -8.69 9.74 -0.14
N GLY A 19 -8.53 8.43 0.06
CA GLY A 19 -7.24 7.75 0.06
C GLY A 19 -6.58 7.71 -1.31
N GLU A 20 -7.33 7.49 -2.38
CA GLU A 20 -6.80 7.45 -3.75
C GLU A 20 -6.19 8.78 -4.18
N ILE A 21 -6.75 9.91 -3.74
CA ILE A 21 -6.16 11.24 -4.01
C ILE A 21 -4.81 11.39 -3.32
N PHE A 22 -4.71 11.00 -2.04
CA PHE A 22 -3.44 11.04 -1.31
C PHE A 22 -2.42 10.07 -1.92
N TYR A 23 -2.85 8.86 -2.29
CA TYR A 23 -2.02 7.86 -2.96
C TYR A 23 -1.41 8.39 -4.26
N ARG A 24 -2.22 8.97 -5.16
CA ARG A 24 -1.71 9.52 -6.42
C ARG A 24 -0.72 10.65 -6.21
N ARG A 25 -0.96 11.51 -5.21
CA ARG A 25 -0.02 12.57 -4.85
C ARG A 25 1.27 12.00 -4.25
N ALA A 26 1.18 10.95 -3.43
CA ALA A 26 2.34 10.27 -2.87
C ALA A 26 3.22 9.69 -3.97
N GLU A 27 2.62 9.00 -4.94
CA GLU A 27 3.30 8.46 -6.12
C GLU A 27 3.98 9.54 -6.95
N ALA A 28 3.30 10.69 -7.14
CA ALA A 28 3.89 11.82 -7.85
C ALA A 28 5.05 12.46 -7.08
N ALA A 29 4.94 12.63 -5.76
CA ALA A 29 6.00 13.14 -4.91
C ALA A 29 7.22 12.21 -4.90
N TRP A 30 6.98 10.89 -4.81
CA TRP A 30 8.03 9.87 -4.86
C TRP A 30 8.80 9.94 -6.19
N LYS A 31 8.10 10.00 -7.32
CA LYS A 31 8.74 10.14 -8.65
C LYS A 31 9.58 11.42 -8.78
N GLN A 32 9.27 12.46 -8.01
CA GLN A 32 10.02 13.72 -7.97
C GLN A 32 11.20 13.70 -6.99
N GLY A 33 11.38 12.59 -6.24
CA GLY A 33 12.40 12.49 -5.19
C GLY A 33 12.03 13.19 -3.89
N ASP A 34 10.80 13.71 -3.76
CA ASP A 34 10.27 14.24 -2.49
C ASP A 34 9.81 13.07 -1.60
N PHE A 35 10.78 12.36 -1.04
CA PHE A 35 10.53 11.18 -0.22
C PHE A 35 9.77 11.51 1.07
N ARG A 36 9.98 12.70 1.63
CA ARG A 36 9.28 13.14 2.84
C ARG A 36 7.82 13.43 2.54
N GLY A 37 7.55 14.21 1.49
CA GLY A 37 6.18 14.47 1.04
C GLY A 37 5.47 13.18 0.62
N ALA A 38 6.15 12.27 -0.07
CA ALA A 38 5.62 10.96 -0.42
C ALA A 38 5.21 10.15 0.82
N ASN A 39 6.08 10.09 1.84
CA ASN A 39 5.78 9.41 3.10
C ASN A 39 4.53 9.98 3.79
N ASP A 40 4.45 11.30 3.91
CA ASP A 40 3.31 11.96 4.57
C ASP A 40 2.00 11.73 3.81
N LEU A 41 2.06 11.71 2.47
CA LEU A 41 0.92 11.44 1.60
C LEU A 41 0.52 9.96 1.62
N PHE A 42 1.46 9.02 1.67
CA PHE A 42 1.13 7.60 1.85
C PHE A 42 0.46 7.34 3.20
N ARG A 43 0.96 7.97 4.28
CA ARG A 43 0.32 7.92 5.59
C ARG A 43 -1.12 8.44 5.53
N ALA A 44 -1.36 9.55 4.83
CA ALA A 44 -2.70 10.09 4.64
C ALA A 44 -3.61 9.15 3.82
N ALA A 45 -3.06 8.47 2.81
CA ALA A 45 -3.80 7.47 2.02
C ALA A 45 -4.26 6.29 2.89
N VAL A 46 -3.36 5.75 3.72
CA VAL A 46 -3.69 4.68 4.66
C VAL A 46 -4.70 5.13 5.72
N ALA A 47 -4.58 6.36 6.23
CA ALA A 47 -5.54 6.88 7.21
C ALA A 47 -6.95 7.07 6.63
N ALA A 48 -7.04 7.45 5.34
CA ALA A 48 -8.31 7.67 4.67
C ALA A 48 -9.02 6.37 4.27
N GLU A 49 -8.26 5.34 3.88
CA GLU A 49 -8.79 4.04 3.47
C GLU A 49 -7.96 2.91 4.11
N PRO A 50 -8.17 2.66 5.42
CA PRO A 50 -7.32 1.74 6.19
C PRO A 50 -7.43 0.29 5.74
N GLU A 51 -8.51 -0.10 5.06
CA GLU A 51 -8.74 -1.46 4.56
C GLU A 51 -8.12 -1.73 3.19
N ASN A 52 -7.47 -0.75 2.57
CA ASN A 52 -6.81 -0.94 1.29
C ASN A 52 -5.35 -1.42 1.48
N PRO A 53 -5.04 -2.71 1.27
CA PRO A 53 -3.69 -3.24 1.46
C PRO A 53 -2.68 -2.63 0.48
N GLN A 54 -3.14 -2.18 -0.69
CA GLN A 54 -2.25 -1.67 -1.73
C GLN A 54 -1.52 -0.40 -1.31
N TYR A 55 -2.13 0.46 -0.47
CA TYR A 55 -1.46 1.67 0.01
C TYR A 55 -0.27 1.36 0.91
N ARG A 56 -0.38 0.34 1.76
CA ARG A 56 0.74 -0.14 2.57
C ARG A 56 1.82 -0.80 1.73
N VAL A 57 1.46 -1.59 0.71
CA VAL A 57 2.43 -2.16 -0.24
C VAL A 57 3.21 -1.06 -0.96
N ARG A 58 2.53 -0.04 -1.47
CA ARG A 58 3.19 1.06 -2.19
C ARG A 58 4.07 1.88 -1.25
N TRP A 59 3.62 2.14 -0.03
CA TRP A 59 4.41 2.83 0.98
C TRP A 59 5.64 2.02 1.44
N GLY A 60 5.50 0.71 1.65
CA GLY A 60 6.63 -0.17 2.00
C GLY A 60 7.70 -0.18 0.92
N ARG A 61 7.31 -0.10 -0.37
CA ARG A 61 8.28 0.01 -1.47
C ARG A 61 9.05 1.34 -1.47
N LEU A 62 8.45 2.45 -0.99
CA LEU A 62 9.18 3.70 -0.76
C LEU A 62 10.27 3.50 0.31
N TYR A 63 9.95 2.81 1.40
CA TYR A 63 10.92 2.50 2.46
C TYR A 63 12.06 1.58 1.98
N LEU A 64 11.77 0.60 1.12
CA LEU A 64 12.80 -0.21 0.46
C LEU A 64 13.80 0.65 -0.33
N GLU A 65 13.31 1.59 -1.13
CA GLU A 65 14.18 2.49 -1.93
C GLU A 65 15.06 3.39 -1.05
N ARG A 66 14.61 3.69 0.17
CA ARG A 66 15.34 4.50 1.15
C ARG A 66 16.20 3.69 2.11
N PHE A 67 16.41 2.40 1.83
CA PHE A 67 17.21 1.48 2.65
C PHE A 67 16.70 1.37 4.10
N GLN A 68 15.37 1.40 4.27
CA GLN A 68 14.67 1.19 5.54
C GLN A 68 13.87 -0.12 5.49
N PRO A 69 14.55 -1.29 5.45
CA PRO A 69 13.89 -2.58 5.24
C PRO A 69 12.99 -2.98 6.40
N ALA A 70 13.28 -2.56 7.63
CA ALA A 70 12.45 -2.89 8.80
C ALA A 70 11.04 -2.27 8.70
N ASP A 71 10.96 -0.97 8.40
CA ASP A 71 9.68 -0.27 8.21
C ASP A 71 8.91 -0.81 7.00
N ALA A 72 9.64 -1.15 5.92
CA ALA A 72 9.05 -1.80 4.76
C ALA A 72 8.44 -3.16 5.12
N LYS A 73 9.14 -3.98 5.92
CA LYS A 73 8.66 -5.29 6.37
C LYS A 73 7.32 -5.17 7.07
N GLN A 74 7.25 -4.28 8.05
CA GLN A 74 6.04 -4.07 8.85
C GLN A 74 4.86 -3.70 7.96
N LEU A 75 5.04 -2.79 7.00
CA LEU A 75 3.98 -2.41 6.08
C LEU A 75 3.51 -3.56 5.17
N PHE A 76 4.42 -4.45 4.76
CA PHE A 76 4.02 -5.64 4.00
C PHE A 76 3.29 -6.65 4.87
N GLU A 77 3.68 -6.82 6.13
CA GLU A 77 2.98 -7.66 7.09
C GLU A 77 1.56 -7.14 7.35
N GLU A 78 1.40 -5.85 7.62
CA GLU A 78 0.08 -5.22 7.77
C GLU A 78 -0.77 -5.35 6.49
N ALA A 79 -0.16 -5.27 5.30
CA ALA A 79 -0.89 -5.50 4.06
C ALA A 79 -1.38 -6.96 3.92
N LEU A 80 -0.59 -7.93 4.39
CA LEU A 80 -0.94 -9.35 4.38
C LEU A 80 -1.96 -9.71 5.47
N GLU A 81 -2.03 -8.96 6.57
CA GLU A 81 -3.13 -9.09 7.55
C GLU A 81 -4.48 -8.72 6.93
N LEU A 82 -4.51 -7.69 6.06
CA LEU A 82 -5.71 -7.26 5.34
C LEU A 82 -6.05 -8.17 4.16
N ASP A 83 -5.05 -8.54 3.36
CA ASP A 83 -5.18 -9.46 2.23
C ASP A 83 -4.00 -10.44 2.21
N PRO A 84 -4.19 -11.65 2.77
CA PRO A 84 -3.15 -12.69 2.80
C PRO A 84 -2.67 -13.14 1.42
N LYS A 85 -3.39 -12.83 0.34
CA LYS A 85 -3.06 -13.21 -1.03
C LYS A 85 -2.55 -12.02 -1.85
N ASN A 86 -2.27 -10.88 -1.22
CA ASN A 86 -1.76 -9.71 -1.92
C ASN A 86 -0.39 -10.00 -2.54
N ALA A 87 -0.36 -10.22 -3.86
CA ALA A 87 0.85 -10.62 -4.57
C ALA A 87 2.00 -9.60 -4.41
N GLY A 88 1.68 -8.31 -4.34
CA GLY A 88 2.65 -7.25 -4.12
C GLY A 88 3.31 -7.33 -2.75
N ALA A 89 2.51 -7.54 -1.70
CA ALA A 89 3.00 -7.69 -0.33
C ALA A 89 3.85 -8.96 -0.17
N VAL A 90 3.41 -10.11 -0.72
CA VAL A 90 4.18 -11.37 -0.70
C VAL A 90 5.54 -11.19 -1.36
N LEU A 91 5.55 -10.61 -2.57
CA LEU A 91 6.79 -10.37 -3.31
C LEU A 91 7.72 -9.42 -2.55
N CYS A 92 7.19 -8.30 -2.06
CA CYS A 92 8.04 -7.30 -1.41
C CYS A 92 8.53 -7.75 -0.03
N ARG A 93 7.78 -8.57 0.70
CA ARG A 93 8.26 -9.22 1.92
C ARG A 93 9.43 -10.16 1.65
N ALA A 94 9.35 -10.96 0.58
CA ALA A 94 10.45 -11.84 0.18
C ALA A 94 11.73 -11.05 -0.16
N LEU A 95 11.60 -9.83 -0.72
CA LEU A 95 12.74 -8.93 -0.97
C LEU A 95 13.38 -8.36 0.31
N VAL A 96 12.64 -8.30 1.42
CA VAL A 96 13.10 -7.75 2.71
C VAL A 96 13.77 -8.80 3.59
N GLU A 97 13.55 -10.09 3.34
CA GLU A 97 14.15 -11.20 4.10
C GLU A 97 15.39 -11.77 3.34
N PRO A 98 16.59 -11.15 3.47
CA PRO A 98 17.80 -11.57 2.77
C PRO A 98 18.29 -12.98 3.12
N GLU A 99 17.75 -13.63 4.17
CA GLU A 99 18.15 -15.01 4.50
C GLU A 99 17.57 -16.07 3.56
N SER A 100 16.60 -15.74 2.70
CA SER A 100 15.99 -16.71 1.77
C SER A 100 16.72 -16.83 0.42
N PHE A 101 17.68 -15.95 0.12
CA PHE A 101 18.47 -16.02 -1.10
C PHE A 101 19.95 -15.71 -0.79
N PRO A 102 20.79 -16.74 -0.52
CA PRO A 102 22.21 -16.53 -0.33
C PRO A 102 22.79 -15.85 -1.58
N PRO A 103 23.75 -14.91 -1.43
CA PRO A 103 24.41 -14.31 -2.58
C PRO A 103 25.01 -15.41 -3.48
N PRO A 104 24.96 -15.25 -4.81
CA PRO A 104 25.58 -16.23 -5.70
C PRO A 104 27.07 -16.39 -5.34
N PRO A 105 27.61 -17.63 -5.37
CA PRO A 105 29.01 -17.85 -5.03
C PRO A 105 29.89 -16.99 -5.92
N VAL A 106 30.78 -16.21 -5.30
CA VAL A 106 31.79 -15.45 -6.02
C VAL A 106 32.76 -16.47 -6.62
N ALA A 107 32.84 -16.52 -7.95
CA ALA A 107 33.77 -17.38 -8.68
C ALA A 107 35.21 -16.87 -8.58
#